data_AF-A0A3C1DZ02-F1
#
_entry.id   AF-A0A3C1DZ02-F1
#
_cell.length_a   1.000
_cell.length_b   1.000
_cell.length_c   1.000
_cell.angle_alpha   90.00
_cell.angle_beta   90.00
_cell.angle_gamma   90.00
#
_symmetry.space_group_name_H-M   'P 1'
#
loop_
_entity.id
_entity.type
_entity.pdbx_description
1 polymer ?
#
loop_
_entity_poly.entity_id
_entity_poly.type
_entity_poly.pdbx_seq_one_letter_code
_entity_poly.pdbx_strand_id
1 'polypeptide(L)'
;MPPTVRRMLPEASLQLTLLAEGLSLDRPIQWVHSSDLADPTPFLGDGHMLLTTGTQFHDDATQHDYDAYIDRLMKRGVVALGFGTEVVRSGTPAELFGACLEAGLTLVEVPYLTPFIAIARWAADVISHEARERDDWSLSAQRAISLAAVGQRGLAGVLAVLAQQLGCRVAVFEPDGAFDAVLSPNSFGDNELQVLSSEAVRLLRAQRRSANSAILNGQRVTLQTLGPGGRLSGVIAIVGAVIDDMATKAVLTSAIALAEISFEESRLRRGNLMPLHGELLSLLLTGQSEVVLRALPRLPRTDLRVVLCNSDSQSQWLIEALERRATTSEAHLFLAPRADNLVVLLPSAEWPSLKDFLGKYEVTTGV
;
A
#
# COMPACT_ATOMS: atom_id res chain seq x y z
N MET A 1 -1.33 6.07 18.60
CA MET A 1 -0.24 7.08 18.51
C MET A 1 0.78 6.73 19.57
N PRO A 2 2.09 6.69 19.28
CA PRO A 2 3.15 6.14 20.15
C PRO A 2 3.16 6.78 21.55
N PRO A 3 3.64 6.07 22.60
CA PRO A 3 3.96 6.74 23.86
C PRO A 3 5.12 7.70 23.62
N THR A 4 5.03 8.90 24.17
CA THR A 4 6.10 9.91 24.14
C THR A 4 6.18 10.54 25.51
N VAL A 5 7.29 11.20 25.82
CA VAL A 5 7.40 11.95 27.09
C VAL A 5 6.33 13.03 27.14
N ARG A 6 6.06 13.72 26.02
CA ARG A 6 4.99 14.73 25.93
C ARG A 6 3.63 14.17 26.32
N ARG A 7 3.29 12.94 25.92
CA ARG A 7 2.03 12.28 26.31
C ARG A 7 2.01 11.79 27.75
N MET A 8 3.18 11.49 28.31
CA MET A 8 3.32 10.97 29.66
C MET A 8 3.22 12.08 30.73
N LEU A 9 3.74 13.28 30.44
CA LEU A 9 3.72 14.42 31.36
C LEU A 9 2.31 14.83 31.88
N PRO A 10 1.25 14.91 31.06
CA PRO A 10 -0.09 15.28 31.54
C PRO A 10 -0.81 14.17 32.32
N GLU A 11 -0.23 12.96 32.45
CA GLU A 11 -0.85 11.86 33.16
C GLU A 11 -0.82 12.12 34.68
N ALA A 12 -1.96 12.59 35.20
CA ALA A 12 -2.10 13.00 36.61
C ALA A 12 -1.76 11.89 37.61
N SER A 13 -1.87 10.62 37.21
CA SER A 13 -1.49 9.47 38.04
C SER A 13 0.03 9.30 38.21
N LEU A 14 0.84 9.87 37.31
CA LEU A 14 2.30 9.77 37.34
C LEU A 14 2.98 10.99 38.00
N GLN A 15 2.31 12.16 38.01
CA GLN A 15 2.78 13.39 38.68
C GLN A 15 4.22 13.79 38.29
N LEU A 16 4.55 13.65 37.01
CA LEU A 16 5.89 13.89 36.49
C LEU A 16 6.15 15.38 36.28
N THR A 17 7.36 15.83 36.60
CA THR A 17 7.79 17.22 36.34
C THR A 17 8.87 17.22 35.25
N LEU A 18 8.65 17.95 34.16
CA LEU A 18 9.70 18.15 33.16
C LEU A 18 10.74 19.12 33.73
N LEU A 19 11.99 18.68 33.83
CA LEU A 19 13.11 19.50 34.29
C LEU A 19 13.89 20.07 33.12
N ALA A 20 14.33 19.21 32.18
CA ALA A 20 15.02 19.62 30.97
C ALA A 20 14.24 19.19 29.73
N GLU A 21 13.87 20.16 28.89
CA GLU A 21 13.30 19.92 27.57
C GLU A 21 14.41 19.55 26.59
N GLY A 22 14.54 18.25 26.30
CA GLY A 22 15.47 17.73 25.32
C GLY A 22 14.88 17.67 23.91
N LEU A 23 15.69 17.23 22.95
CA LEU A 23 15.32 17.15 21.53
C LEU A 23 14.31 16.02 21.20
N SER A 24 13.97 15.19 22.19
CA SER A 24 13.25 13.92 22.00
C SER A 24 11.89 13.84 22.70
N LEU A 25 11.28 14.97 23.10
CA LEU A 25 9.97 15.00 23.76
C LEU A 25 8.86 14.26 22.99
N ASP A 26 8.89 14.36 21.66
CA ASP A 26 7.92 13.77 20.73
C ASP A 26 8.43 12.46 20.12
N ARG A 27 9.62 12.00 20.50
CA ARG A 27 10.18 10.75 20.01
C ARG A 27 9.47 9.56 20.70
N PRO A 28 9.06 8.51 19.95
CA PRO A 28 8.42 7.33 20.52
C PRO A 28 9.29 6.64 21.58
N ILE A 29 8.70 6.35 22.74
CA ILE A 29 9.28 5.51 23.79
C ILE A 29 9.02 4.04 23.42
N GLN A 30 10.07 3.28 23.13
CA GLN A 30 9.97 1.86 22.80
C GLN A 30 9.87 0.97 24.04
N TRP A 31 10.50 1.41 25.13
CA TRP A 31 10.52 0.70 26.41
C TRP A 31 10.93 1.62 27.55
N VAL A 32 10.48 1.34 28.76
CA VAL A 32 10.91 2.02 29.99
C VAL A 32 11.67 1.01 30.85
N HIS A 33 12.91 1.33 31.18
CA HIS A 33 13.77 0.47 32.00
C HIS A 33 14.21 1.21 33.26
N SER A 34 14.28 0.52 34.39
CA SER A 34 14.87 1.06 35.61
C SER A 34 16.24 0.44 35.86
N SER A 35 17.28 1.26 35.99
CA SER A 35 18.61 0.76 36.32
C SER A 35 19.43 1.83 37.01
N ASP A 36 20.25 1.34 37.93
CA ASP A 36 21.12 2.09 38.82
C ASP A 36 22.57 1.60 38.68
N LEU A 37 22.87 0.95 37.55
CA LEU A 37 24.23 0.56 37.20
C LEU A 37 25.05 1.79 36.80
N ALA A 38 26.35 1.78 37.11
CA ALA A 38 27.29 2.79 36.64
C ALA A 38 27.33 2.91 35.10
N ASP A 39 27.14 1.78 34.40
CA ASP A 39 26.89 1.76 32.96
C ASP A 39 25.69 0.83 32.64
N PRO A 40 24.49 1.40 32.40
CA PRO A 40 23.31 0.62 32.04
C PRO A 40 23.22 0.35 30.53
N THR A 41 24.09 0.95 29.70
CA THR A 41 23.94 0.91 28.22
C THR A 41 23.94 -0.48 27.59
N PRO A 42 24.60 -1.53 28.13
CA PRO A 42 24.49 -2.88 27.59
C PRO A 42 23.06 -3.44 27.58
N PHE A 43 22.18 -2.94 28.46
CA PHE A 43 20.79 -3.41 28.62
C PHE A 43 19.76 -2.45 27.99
N LEU A 44 20.21 -1.35 27.38
CA LEU A 44 19.35 -0.36 26.76
C LEU A 44 19.32 -0.52 25.25
N GLY A 45 18.29 0.03 24.61
CA GLY A 45 18.13 0.09 23.16
C GLY A 45 17.78 1.50 22.72
N ASP A 46 17.81 1.73 21.42
CA ASP A 46 17.34 2.97 20.83
C ASP A 46 15.85 3.20 21.15
N GLY A 47 15.46 4.42 21.49
CA GLY A 47 14.07 4.73 21.86
C GLY A 47 13.71 4.38 23.32
N HIS A 48 14.65 3.92 24.14
CA HIS A 48 14.36 3.58 25.54
C HIS A 48 14.34 4.84 26.42
N MET A 49 13.49 4.83 27.44
CA MET A 49 13.56 5.75 28.58
C MET A 49 14.18 5.02 29.78
N LEU A 50 15.17 5.65 30.43
CA LEU A 50 15.79 5.11 31.63
C LEU A 50 15.22 5.78 32.88
N LEU A 51 14.93 5.01 33.91
CA LEU A 51 14.57 5.48 35.25
C LEU A 51 15.69 5.12 36.23
N THR A 52 16.11 6.07 37.05
CA THR A 52 17.20 5.86 38.02
C THR A 52 16.91 6.61 39.32
N THR A 53 17.38 6.07 40.44
CA THR A 53 17.36 6.75 41.74
C THR A 53 18.69 7.43 42.05
N GLY A 54 19.69 7.24 41.19
CA GLY A 54 21.00 7.88 41.30
C GLY A 54 22.01 7.17 42.21
N THR A 55 21.76 5.91 42.64
CA THR A 55 22.72 5.16 43.49
C THR A 55 24.09 4.94 42.84
N GLN A 56 24.18 4.97 41.51
CA GLN A 56 25.43 4.90 40.77
C GLN A 56 26.34 6.12 40.97
N PHE A 57 25.77 7.26 41.37
CA PHE A 57 26.52 8.47 41.65
C PHE A 57 26.90 8.47 43.13
N HIS A 58 28.21 8.43 43.42
CA HIS A 58 28.72 8.56 44.78
C HIS A 58 28.61 10.02 45.25
N ASP A 59 28.74 10.28 46.56
CA ASP A 59 28.59 11.64 47.11
C ASP A 59 29.64 12.64 46.58
N ASP A 60 30.79 12.14 46.11
CA ASP A 60 31.88 12.88 45.49
C ASP A 60 31.82 12.92 43.95
N ALA A 61 30.71 12.46 43.35
CA ALA A 61 30.51 12.51 41.89
C ALA A 61 30.65 13.95 41.38
N THR A 62 31.47 14.11 40.36
CA THR A 62 31.77 15.40 39.74
C THR A 62 30.88 15.65 38.53
N GLN A 63 30.84 16.90 38.03
CA GLN A 63 30.17 17.24 36.76
C GLN A 63 30.60 16.29 35.62
N HIS A 64 31.89 15.95 35.56
CA HIS A 64 32.43 15.05 34.53
C HIS A 64 31.80 13.65 34.56
N ASP A 65 31.44 13.14 35.74
CA ASP A 65 30.82 11.82 35.88
C ASP A 65 29.38 11.82 35.32
N TYR A 66 28.64 12.90 35.54
CA TYR A 66 27.31 13.10 34.97
C TYR A 66 27.38 13.28 33.45
N ASP A 67 28.27 14.14 32.96
CA ASP A 67 28.46 14.36 31.52
C ASP A 67 28.79 13.03 30.82
N ALA A 68 29.75 12.27 31.35
CA ALA A 68 30.14 10.98 30.78
C ALA A 68 28.99 9.96 30.81
N TYR A 69 28.13 9.99 31.83
CA TYR A 69 26.95 9.13 31.92
C TYR A 69 25.90 9.50 30.86
N ILE A 70 25.55 10.78 30.75
CA ILE A 70 24.58 11.29 29.77
C ILE A 70 25.07 11.05 28.34
N ASP A 71 26.36 11.27 28.08
CA ASP A 71 26.98 10.97 26.78
C ASP A 71 26.78 9.52 26.35
N ARG A 72 26.94 8.56 27.28
CA ARG A 72 26.72 7.14 27.01
C ARG A 72 25.26 6.86 26.67
N LEU A 73 24.32 7.45 27.40
CA LEU A 73 22.88 7.29 27.14
C LEU A 73 22.48 7.86 25.77
N MET A 74 22.96 9.06 25.44
CA MET A 74 22.71 9.72 24.16
C MET A 74 23.26 8.90 22.99
N LYS A 75 24.51 8.40 23.10
CA LYS A 75 25.12 7.51 22.09
C LYS A 75 24.34 6.21 21.90
N ARG A 76 23.66 5.73 22.95
CA ARG A 76 22.80 4.54 22.88
C ARG A 76 21.39 4.81 22.32
N GLY A 77 21.02 6.09 22.14
CA GLY A 77 19.72 6.48 21.61
C GLY A 77 18.61 6.54 22.66
N VAL A 78 18.96 6.69 23.94
CA VAL A 78 18.00 6.91 25.03
C VAL A 78 17.29 8.24 24.79
N VAL A 79 15.96 8.23 24.93
CA VAL A 79 15.12 9.40 24.59
C VAL A 79 14.78 10.28 25.78
N ALA A 80 14.89 9.73 26.99
CA ALA A 80 14.65 10.45 28.23
C ALA A 80 15.26 9.74 29.44
N LEU A 81 15.58 10.53 30.47
CA LEU A 81 15.95 10.08 31.80
C LEU A 81 14.88 10.51 32.80
N GLY A 82 14.37 9.57 33.59
CA GLY A 82 13.52 9.83 34.75
C GLY A 82 14.33 9.68 36.03
N PHE A 83 14.42 10.74 36.83
CA PHE A 83 15.14 10.73 38.10
C PHE A 83 14.16 10.63 39.26
N GLY A 84 14.27 9.55 40.04
CA GLY A 84 13.45 9.32 41.23
C GLY A 84 14.01 10.10 42.43
N THR A 85 13.25 11.07 42.91
CA THR A 85 13.63 11.89 44.06
C THR A 85 13.20 11.27 45.39
N GLU A 86 13.89 11.65 46.46
CA GLU A 86 13.62 11.24 47.85
C GLU A 86 13.75 9.73 48.12
N VAL A 87 14.38 8.96 47.23
CA VAL A 87 14.73 7.55 47.47
C VAL A 87 16.15 7.43 48.02
N VAL A 88 17.11 8.04 47.33
CA VAL A 88 18.54 8.02 47.66
C VAL A 88 19.05 9.44 47.89
N ARG A 89 18.52 10.40 47.12
CA ARG A 89 18.91 11.81 47.13
C ARG A 89 17.68 12.70 47.20
N SER A 90 17.79 13.81 47.93
CA SER A 90 16.76 14.84 47.97
C SER A 90 16.80 15.67 46.70
N GLY A 91 15.70 15.72 45.96
CA GLY A 91 15.63 16.41 44.67
C GLY A 91 16.58 15.84 43.60
N THR A 92 16.54 16.45 42.43
CA THR A 92 17.41 16.09 41.30
C THR A 92 18.74 16.84 41.37
N PRO A 93 19.91 16.17 41.27
CA PRO A 93 21.22 16.84 41.29
C PRO A 93 21.35 17.92 40.21
N ALA A 94 21.91 19.08 40.58
CA ALA A 94 22.06 20.21 39.66
C ALA A 94 23.02 19.89 38.50
N GLU A 95 24.04 19.10 38.79
CA GLU A 95 25.04 18.63 37.83
C GLU A 95 24.41 17.69 36.78
N LEU A 96 23.51 16.81 37.22
CA LEU A 96 22.74 15.93 36.32
C LEU A 96 21.81 16.75 35.42
N PHE A 97 21.13 17.76 35.99
CA PHE A 97 20.29 18.66 35.21
C PHE A 97 21.10 19.41 34.15
N GLY A 98 22.26 19.96 34.53
CA GLY A 98 23.19 20.63 33.61
C GLY A 98 23.64 19.72 32.47
N ALA A 99 24.09 18.50 32.79
CA ALA A 99 24.54 17.52 31.80
C ALA A 99 23.43 17.14 30.80
N CYS A 100 22.20 16.89 31.29
CA CYS A 100 21.04 16.61 30.44
C CYS A 100 20.70 17.79 29.52
N LEU A 101 20.71 19.00 30.06
CA LEU A 101 20.39 20.22 29.32
C LEU A 101 21.41 20.48 28.20
N GLU A 102 22.70 20.36 28.49
CA GLU A 102 23.78 20.56 27.52
C GLU A 102 23.76 19.50 26.41
N ALA A 103 23.53 18.24 26.77
CA ALA A 103 23.44 17.14 25.81
C ALA A 103 22.11 17.10 25.04
N GLY A 104 21.10 17.87 25.46
CA GLY A 104 19.76 17.85 24.88
C GLY A 104 18.96 16.57 25.20
N LEU A 105 19.27 15.88 26.31
CA LEU A 105 18.50 14.74 26.79
C LEU A 105 17.34 15.22 27.66
N THR A 106 16.14 14.73 27.36
CA THR A 106 14.95 15.06 28.16
C THR A 106 15.07 14.49 29.57
N LEU A 107 14.97 15.35 30.58
CA LEU A 107 15.03 14.96 32.00
C LEU A 107 13.68 15.22 32.67
N VAL A 108 13.16 14.18 33.33
CA VAL A 108 11.90 14.21 34.04
C VAL A 108 12.13 13.84 35.50
N GLU A 109 11.60 14.65 36.42
CA GLU A 109 11.54 14.29 37.84
C GLU A 109 10.39 13.33 38.09
N VAL A 110 10.68 12.26 38.82
CA VAL A 110 9.70 11.28 39.28
C VAL A 110 9.58 11.40 40.80
N PRO A 111 8.43 11.82 41.35
CA PRO A 111 8.27 11.95 42.79
C PRO A 111 8.25 10.59 43.46
N TYR A 112 8.67 10.53 44.72
CA TYR A 112 8.73 9.30 45.53
C TYR A 112 7.43 8.47 45.53
N LEU A 113 6.28 9.14 45.49
CA LEU A 113 4.97 8.48 45.50
C LEU A 113 4.64 7.78 44.18
N THR A 114 5.39 8.05 43.10
CA THR A 114 5.21 7.41 41.80
C THR A 114 6.25 6.29 41.65
N PRO A 115 5.85 5.02 41.90
CA PRO A 115 6.79 3.92 41.73
C PRO A 115 7.12 3.76 40.23
N PHE A 116 8.39 3.47 39.91
CA PHE A 116 8.84 3.31 38.52
C PHE A 116 8.04 2.29 37.70
N ILE A 117 7.48 1.26 38.37
CA ILE A 117 6.59 0.28 37.72
C ILE A 117 5.31 0.93 37.17
N ALA A 118 4.80 2.02 37.76
CA ALA A 118 3.63 2.72 37.25
C ALA A 118 3.94 3.38 35.89
N ILE A 119 5.11 3.99 35.76
CA ILE A 119 5.59 4.59 34.51
C ILE A 119 5.82 3.50 33.45
N ALA A 120 6.51 2.42 33.83
CA ALA A 120 6.77 1.31 32.93
C ALA A 120 5.47 0.63 32.44
N ARG A 121 4.49 0.45 33.33
CA ARG A 121 3.16 -0.08 32.97
C ARG A 121 2.39 0.86 32.06
N TRP A 122 2.37 2.16 32.34
CA TRP A 122 1.71 3.13 31.46
C TRP A 122 2.28 3.05 30.04
N ALA A 123 3.61 3.05 29.90
CA ALA A 123 4.25 2.95 28.59
C ALA A 123 3.91 1.61 27.91
N ALA A 124 3.99 0.49 28.63
CA ALA A 124 3.65 -0.83 28.09
C ALA A 124 2.18 -0.94 27.66
N ASP A 125 1.25 -0.37 28.43
CA ASP A 125 -0.18 -0.37 28.14
C ASP A 125 -0.48 0.45 26.87
N VAL A 126 0.15 1.62 26.71
CA VAL A 126 0.02 2.46 25.51
C VAL A 126 0.58 1.76 24.28
N ILE A 127 1.79 1.18 24.35
CA ILE A 127 2.39 0.40 23.26
C ILE A 127 1.48 -0.77 22.86
N SER A 128 0.95 -1.49 23.85
CA SER A 128 0.08 -2.64 23.63
C SER A 128 -1.29 -2.23 23.06
N HIS A 129 -1.79 -1.04 23.40
CA HIS A 129 -3.01 -0.50 22.82
C HIS A 129 -2.82 -0.19 21.33
N GLU A 130 -1.72 0.45 20.97
CA GLU A 130 -1.45 0.80 19.58
C GLU A 130 -1.21 -0.41 18.68
N ALA A 131 -0.48 -1.42 19.18
CA ALA A 131 -0.30 -2.66 18.46
C ALA A 131 -1.67 -3.32 18.15
N ARG A 132 -2.57 -3.34 19.15
CA ARG A 132 -3.95 -3.83 18.97
C ARG A 132 -4.75 -3.00 17.97
N GLU A 133 -4.70 -1.68 18.04
CA GLU A 133 -5.37 -0.81 17.07
C GLU A 133 -4.91 -1.09 15.64
N ARG A 134 -3.61 -1.35 15.44
CA ARG A 134 -3.06 -1.70 14.12
C ARG A 134 -3.51 -3.07 13.64
N ASP A 135 -3.56 -4.06 14.51
CA ASP A 135 -4.05 -5.40 14.18
C ASP A 135 -5.56 -5.37 13.84
N ASP A 136 -6.36 -4.67 14.64
CA ASP A 136 -7.80 -4.50 14.41
C ASP A 136 -8.08 -3.77 13.08
N TRP A 137 -7.32 -2.71 12.80
CA TRP A 137 -7.38 -2.04 11.50
C TRP A 137 -7.04 -2.99 10.35
N SER A 138 -5.95 -3.77 10.47
CA SER A 138 -5.53 -4.73 9.43
C SER A 138 -6.62 -5.75 9.13
N LEU A 139 -7.20 -6.35 10.17
CA LEU A 139 -8.30 -7.32 10.04
C LEU A 139 -9.54 -6.69 9.40
N SER A 140 -9.90 -5.47 9.80
CA SER A 140 -11.02 -4.73 9.22
C SER A 140 -10.79 -4.44 7.73
N ALA A 141 -9.60 -3.95 7.37
CA ALA A 141 -9.23 -3.67 5.99
C ALA A 141 -9.24 -4.93 5.13
N GLN A 142 -8.66 -6.04 5.61
CA GLN A 142 -8.69 -7.34 4.91
C GLN A 142 -10.12 -7.84 4.69
N ARG A 143 -11.00 -7.71 5.69
CA ARG A 143 -12.43 -8.05 5.55
C ARG A 143 -13.10 -7.17 4.47
N ALA A 144 -12.88 -5.86 4.49
CA ALA A 144 -13.46 -4.95 3.51
C ALA A 144 -13.00 -5.27 2.07
N ILE A 145 -11.72 -5.56 1.88
CA ILE A 145 -11.14 -6.00 0.60
C ILE A 145 -11.77 -7.34 0.15
N SER A 146 -11.93 -8.29 1.08
CA SER A 146 -12.52 -9.60 0.77
C SER A 146 -13.99 -9.48 0.35
N LEU A 147 -14.77 -8.64 1.03
CA LEU A 147 -16.16 -8.35 0.66
C LEU A 147 -16.24 -7.65 -0.71
N ALA A 148 -15.29 -6.76 -1.01
CA ALA A 148 -15.23 -6.10 -2.30
C ALA A 148 -14.91 -7.06 -3.46
N ALA A 149 -14.08 -8.08 -3.22
CA ALA A 149 -13.73 -9.11 -4.20
C ALA A 149 -14.94 -9.95 -4.64
N VAL A 150 -15.86 -10.25 -3.71
CA VAL A 150 -17.09 -11.01 -3.98
C VAL A 150 -18.22 -10.11 -4.52
N GLY A 151 -18.05 -8.78 -4.44
CA GLY A 151 -19.04 -7.81 -4.90
C GLY A 151 -19.15 -7.69 -6.42
N GLN A 152 -20.20 -7.00 -6.88
CA GLN A 152 -20.47 -6.83 -8.32
C GLN A 152 -19.38 -6.06 -9.09
N ARG A 153 -18.58 -5.24 -8.39
CA ARG A 153 -17.47 -4.48 -8.98
C ARG A 153 -16.21 -5.32 -9.19
N GLY A 154 -16.13 -6.53 -8.62
CA GLY A 154 -14.98 -7.42 -8.72
C GLY A 154 -13.66 -6.70 -8.43
N LEU A 155 -12.72 -6.79 -9.37
CA LEU A 155 -11.39 -6.17 -9.27
C LEU A 155 -11.44 -4.66 -8.97
N ALA A 156 -12.31 -3.92 -9.64
CA ALA A 156 -12.44 -2.47 -9.41
C ALA A 156 -12.88 -2.15 -7.98
N GLY A 157 -13.69 -3.03 -7.36
CA GLY A 157 -14.06 -2.91 -5.95
C GLY A 157 -12.88 -3.12 -5.01
N VAL A 158 -12.11 -4.18 -5.23
CA VAL A 158 -10.91 -4.54 -4.44
C VAL A 158 -9.91 -3.39 -4.43
N LEU A 159 -9.58 -2.87 -5.61
CA LEU A 159 -8.60 -1.81 -5.77
C LEU A 159 -9.09 -0.48 -5.17
N ALA A 160 -10.39 -0.20 -5.21
CA ALA A 160 -10.97 1.01 -4.63
C ALA A 160 -10.84 0.99 -3.10
N VAL A 161 -11.15 -0.15 -2.48
CA VAL A 161 -10.99 -0.33 -1.03
C VAL A 161 -9.51 -0.26 -0.66
N LEU A 162 -8.62 -0.90 -1.42
CA LEU A 162 -7.17 -0.82 -1.19
C LEU A 162 -6.66 0.63 -1.21
N ALA A 163 -7.01 1.38 -2.25
CA ALA A 163 -6.65 2.79 -2.42
C ALA A 163 -7.13 3.64 -1.22
N GLN A 164 -8.36 3.40 -0.77
CA GLN A 164 -8.94 4.11 0.38
C GLN A 164 -8.23 3.75 1.70
N GLN A 165 -8.00 2.46 1.96
CA GLN A 165 -7.41 2.00 3.23
C GLN A 165 -5.93 2.42 3.38
N LEU A 166 -5.19 2.47 2.27
CA LEU A 166 -3.76 2.81 2.27
C LEU A 166 -3.47 4.25 1.86
N GLY A 167 -4.49 5.05 1.55
CA GLY A 167 -4.33 6.42 1.05
C GLY A 167 -3.45 6.51 -0.20
N CYS A 168 -3.51 5.50 -1.07
CA CYS A 168 -2.62 5.34 -2.21
C CYS A 168 -3.37 5.33 -3.55
N ARG A 169 -2.64 5.58 -4.63
CA ARG A 169 -3.16 5.54 -6.00
C ARG A 169 -2.89 4.18 -6.62
N VAL A 170 -3.92 3.60 -7.24
CA VAL A 170 -3.83 2.26 -7.82
C VAL A 170 -4.26 2.28 -9.29
N ALA A 171 -3.48 1.63 -10.15
CA ALA A 171 -3.79 1.41 -11.56
C ALA A 171 -3.46 -0.04 -11.96
N VAL A 172 -4.22 -0.59 -12.91
CA VAL A 172 -3.93 -1.91 -13.48
C VAL A 172 -3.58 -1.73 -14.95
N PHE A 173 -2.47 -2.32 -15.36
CA PHE A 173 -1.97 -2.34 -16.72
C PHE A 173 -2.07 -3.75 -17.27
N GLU A 174 -2.45 -3.87 -18.53
CA GLU A 174 -2.51 -5.14 -19.26
C GLU A 174 -1.37 -5.23 -20.30
N PRO A 175 -1.14 -6.39 -20.95
CA PRO A 175 0.03 -6.63 -21.82
C PRO A 175 0.17 -5.68 -23.00
N ASP A 176 -0.92 -5.10 -23.47
CA ASP A 176 -0.93 -4.13 -24.56
C ASP A 176 -0.66 -2.68 -24.10
N GLY A 177 -0.42 -2.49 -22.79
CA GLY A 177 -0.12 -1.19 -22.17
C GLY A 177 -1.36 -0.36 -21.87
N ALA A 178 -2.55 -0.84 -22.23
CA ALA A 178 -3.78 -0.24 -21.77
C ALA A 178 -3.91 -0.41 -20.25
N PHE A 179 -4.65 0.51 -19.66
CA PHE A 179 -4.92 0.50 -18.24
C PHE A 179 -6.42 0.65 -18.00
N ASP A 180 -6.92 -0.09 -17.01
CA ASP A 180 -8.28 0.10 -16.50
C ASP A 180 -8.20 1.11 -15.34
N ALA A 181 -9.00 2.17 -15.41
CA ALA A 181 -8.70 3.44 -14.77
C ALA A 181 -8.64 3.40 -13.23
N VAL A 182 -7.48 3.80 -12.72
CA VAL A 182 -7.26 4.83 -11.68
C VAL A 182 -8.35 4.95 -10.61
N LEU A 183 -8.08 4.38 -9.44
CA LEU A 183 -8.93 4.58 -8.26
C LEU A 183 -8.17 5.43 -7.23
N SER A 184 -8.58 6.69 -7.04
CA SER A 184 -8.09 7.55 -5.94
C SER A 184 -8.75 8.94 -5.78
N PRO A 185 -8.56 9.61 -4.62
CA PRO A 185 -8.95 11.00 -4.37
C PRO A 185 -8.20 12.08 -5.18
N ASN A 186 -7.10 11.72 -5.87
CA ASN A 186 -6.42 12.54 -6.88
C ASN A 186 -5.95 11.64 -8.02
N SER A 187 -6.30 11.96 -9.26
CA SER A 187 -5.97 11.14 -10.44
C SER A 187 -4.47 11.12 -10.76
N PHE A 188 -4.02 10.10 -11.48
CA PHE A 188 -2.68 10.11 -12.11
C PHE A 188 -2.61 11.20 -13.19
N GLY A 189 -1.41 11.76 -13.40
CA GLY A 189 -1.14 12.60 -14.57
C GLY A 189 -0.82 11.77 -15.82
N ASP A 190 -1.05 12.31 -17.02
CA ASP A 190 -0.85 11.58 -18.28
C ASP A 190 0.59 11.05 -18.45
N ASN A 191 1.60 11.87 -18.14
CA ASN A 191 3.00 11.47 -18.21
C ASN A 191 3.32 10.35 -17.20
N GLU A 192 2.71 10.39 -16.02
CA GLU A 192 2.87 9.36 -14.99
C GLU A 192 2.32 8.02 -15.47
N LEU A 193 1.12 8.02 -16.08
CA LEU A 193 0.51 6.83 -16.66
C LEU A 193 1.33 6.26 -17.81
N GLN A 194 1.90 7.10 -18.67
CA GLN A 194 2.76 6.66 -19.77
C GLN A 194 4.05 5.98 -19.28
N VAL A 195 4.68 6.52 -18.25
CA VAL A 195 5.88 5.91 -17.64
C VAL A 195 5.52 4.57 -17.00
N LEU A 196 4.44 4.52 -16.22
CA LEU A 196 3.98 3.28 -15.57
C LEU A 196 3.56 2.21 -16.59
N SER A 197 2.86 2.60 -17.66
CA SER A 197 2.48 1.70 -18.76
C SER A 197 3.69 1.12 -19.46
N SER A 198 4.68 1.95 -19.80
CA SER A 198 5.92 1.50 -20.45
C SER A 198 6.69 0.49 -19.60
N GLU A 199 6.75 0.74 -18.29
CA GLU A 199 7.36 -0.17 -17.32
C GLU A 199 6.56 -1.48 -17.18
N ALA A 200 5.24 -1.40 -17.07
CA ALA A 200 4.36 -2.56 -16.96
C ALA A 200 4.50 -3.49 -18.19
N VAL A 201 4.48 -2.93 -19.40
CA VAL A 201 4.69 -3.68 -20.65
C VAL A 201 6.06 -4.36 -20.64
N ARG A 202 7.11 -3.68 -20.17
CA ARG A 202 8.45 -4.28 -20.05
C ARG A 202 8.46 -5.48 -19.10
N LEU A 203 7.80 -5.37 -17.95
CA LEU A 203 7.70 -6.47 -16.97
C LEU A 203 6.93 -7.66 -17.53
N LEU A 204 5.81 -7.41 -18.21
CA LEU A 204 4.99 -8.45 -18.83
C LEU A 204 5.76 -9.18 -19.94
N ARG A 205 6.53 -8.46 -20.77
CA ARG A 205 7.40 -9.08 -21.79
C ARG A 205 8.50 -9.95 -21.19
N ALA A 206 9.00 -9.60 -20.01
CA ALA A 206 10.02 -10.40 -19.33
C ALA A 206 9.49 -11.73 -18.77
N GLN A 207 8.16 -11.91 -18.68
CA GLN A 207 7.47 -13.14 -18.21
C GLN A 207 7.95 -13.68 -16.84
N ARG A 208 8.53 -12.81 -16.01
CA ARG A 208 8.99 -13.13 -14.66
C ARG A 208 8.07 -12.48 -13.64
N ARG A 209 7.59 -13.28 -12.68
CA ARG A 209 6.93 -12.74 -11.50
C ARG A 209 7.88 -11.79 -10.79
N SER A 210 7.48 -10.55 -10.67
CA SER A 210 8.33 -9.49 -10.14
C SER A 210 7.47 -8.51 -9.36
N ALA A 211 7.97 -8.15 -8.17
CA ALA A 211 7.54 -6.99 -7.43
C ALA A 211 8.69 -5.98 -7.48
N ASN A 212 8.55 -4.94 -8.31
CA ASN A 212 9.57 -3.90 -8.43
C ASN A 212 9.09 -2.64 -7.72
N SER A 213 9.91 -2.14 -6.78
CA SER A 213 9.68 -0.85 -6.16
C SER A 213 10.67 0.19 -6.68
N ALA A 214 10.16 1.36 -7.06
CA ALA A 214 10.95 2.50 -7.50
C ALA A 214 10.44 3.78 -6.84
N ILE A 215 11.18 4.88 -7.01
CA ILE A 215 10.73 6.22 -6.64
C ILE A 215 10.42 6.96 -7.94
N LEU A 216 9.20 7.50 -8.05
CA LEU A 216 8.76 8.31 -9.18
C LEU A 216 8.18 9.62 -8.61
N ASN A 217 8.67 10.77 -9.06
CA ASN A 217 8.24 12.09 -8.57
C ASN A 217 8.28 12.22 -7.02
N GLY A 218 9.28 11.61 -6.38
CA GLY A 218 9.42 11.60 -4.92
C GLY A 218 8.47 10.66 -4.17
N GLN A 219 7.62 9.90 -4.87
CA GLN A 219 6.71 8.92 -4.28
C GLN A 219 7.18 7.50 -4.56
N ARG A 220 6.96 6.60 -3.59
CA ARG A 220 7.20 5.17 -3.76
C ARG A 220 6.14 4.59 -4.72
N VAL A 221 6.62 3.91 -5.75
CA VAL A 221 5.82 3.14 -6.70
C VAL A 221 6.17 1.67 -6.52
N THR A 222 5.16 0.82 -6.38
CA THR A 222 5.30 -0.63 -6.41
C THR A 222 4.55 -1.18 -7.61
N LEU A 223 5.23 -1.94 -8.46
CA LEU A 223 4.64 -2.65 -9.59
C LEU A 223 4.64 -4.14 -9.31
N GLN A 224 3.48 -4.75 -9.44
CA GLN A 224 3.28 -6.17 -9.17
C GLN A 224 2.63 -6.85 -10.36
N THR A 225 3.36 -7.79 -10.97
CA THR A 225 2.83 -8.64 -12.03
C THR A 225 1.74 -9.58 -11.49
N LEU A 226 0.66 -9.72 -12.26
CA LEU A 226 -0.46 -10.61 -12.02
C LEU A 226 -0.41 -11.81 -12.98
N GLY A 227 -0.78 -12.99 -12.49
CA GLY A 227 -0.87 -14.22 -13.26
C GLY A 227 0.26 -15.21 -12.94
N PRO A 228 0.09 -16.47 -13.35
CA PRO A 228 1.11 -17.51 -13.16
C PRO A 228 2.38 -17.21 -13.98
N GLY A 229 3.54 -17.65 -13.47
CA GLY A 229 4.81 -17.46 -14.19
C GLY A 229 4.78 -18.08 -15.59
N GLY A 230 5.21 -17.32 -16.61
CA GLY A 230 5.13 -17.72 -18.02
C GLY A 230 3.80 -17.41 -18.72
N ARG A 231 2.79 -16.94 -17.98
CA ARG A 231 1.53 -16.39 -18.51
C ARG A 231 1.08 -15.20 -17.65
N LEU A 232 1.92 -14.18 -17.61
CA LEU A 232 1.56 -12.94 -16.90
C LEU A 232 0.45 -12.21 -17.67
N SER A 233 -0.60 -11.86 -16.95
CA SER A 233 -1.84 -11.35 -17.52
C SER A 233 -2.03 -9.85 -17.25
N GLY A 234 -1.29 -9.26 -16.30
CA GLY A 234 -1.38 -7.81 -16.00
C GLY A 234 -0.35 -7.34 -14.96
N VAL A 235 -0.37 -6.05 -14.62
CA VAL A 235 0.48 -5.42 -13.60
C VAL A 235 -0.35 -4.43 -12.78
N ILE A 236 -0.30 -4.53 -11.46
CA ILE A 236 -0.85 -3.51 -10.55
C ILE A 236 0.25 -2.51 -10.21
N ALA A 237 -0.01 -1.23 -10.41
CA ALA A 237 0.79 -0.13 -9.90
C ALA A 237 0.16 0.46 -8.64
N ILE A 238 0.94 0.56 -7.57
CA ILE A 238 0.54 1.15 -6.29
C ILE A 238 1.49 2.30 -6.00
N VAL A 239 0.95 3.52 -5.92
CA VAL A 239 1.74 4.75 -5.81
C VAL A 239 1.39 5.51 -4.54
N GLY A 240 2.41 5.88 -3.78
CA GLY A 240 2.28 6.66 -2.55
C GLY A 240 1.90 5.86 -1.30
N ALA A 241 1.79 4.53 -1.39
CA ALA A 241 1.57 3.69 -0.22
C ALA A 241 2.81 3.72 0.71
N VAL A 242 2.60 4.11 1.96
CA VAL A 242 3.59 3.99 3.02
C VAL A 242 3.47 2.59 3.62
N ILE A 243 4.54 1.81 3.55
CA ILE A 243 4.58 0.43 4.06
C ILE A 243 5.72 0.38 5.08
N ASP A 244 5.40 0.70 6.32
CA ASP A 244 6.32 0.82 7.45
C ASP A 244 6.08 -0.24 8.53
N ASP A 245 4.90 -0.86 8.56
CA ASP A 245 4.54 -1.88 9.54
C ASP A 245 4.01 -3.20 8.92
N MET A 246 3.95 -4.24 9.76
CA MET A 246 3.48 -5.57 9.36
C MET A 246 1.98 -5.61 9.06
N ALA A 247 1.18 -4.79 9.75
CA ALA A 247 -0.25 -4.66 9.52
C ALA A 247 -0.53 -4.21 8.07
N THR A 248 0.12 -3.14 7.64
CA THR A 248 0.01 -2.58 6.28
C THR A 248 0.49 -3.57 5.23
N LYS A 249 1.62 -4.26 5.50
CA LYS A 249 2.14 -5.30 4.61
C LYS A 249 1.16 -6.47 4.46
N ALA A 250 0.48 -6.87 5.53
CA ALA A 250 -0.52 -7.93 5.51
C ALA A 250 -1.75 -7.53 4.67
N VAL A 251 -2.29 -6.31 4.87
CA VAL A 251 -3.39 -5.76 4.07
C VAL A 251 -3.04 -5.74 2.58
N LEU A 252 -1.86 -5.21 2.25
CA LEU A 252 -1.37 -5.14 0.88
C LEU A 252 -1.28 -6.53 0.24
N THR A 253 -0.67 -7.49 0.93
CA THR A 253 -0.48 -8.87 0.44
C THR A 253 -1.82 -9.54 0.16
N SER A 254 -2.80 -9.42 1.07
CA SER A 254 -4.15 -9.95 0.87
C SER A 254 -4.87 -9.28 -0.30
N ALA A 255 -4.74 -7.95 -0.43
CA ALA A 255 -5.35 -7.19 -1.52
C ALA A 255 -4.81 -7.60 -2.89
N ILE A 256 -3.49 -7.76 -3.01
CA ILE A 256 -2.86 -8.24 -4.24
C ILE A 256 -3.35 -9.63 -4.59
N ALA A 257 -3.39 -10.56 -3.64
CA ALA A 257 -3.84 -11.92 -3.89
C ALA A 257 -5.29 -11.95 -4.39
N LEU A 258 -6.18 -11.19 -3.75
CA LEU A 258 -7.58 -11.06 -4.16
C LEU A 258 -7.71 -10.34 -5.51
N ALA A 259 -6.91 -9.31 -5.75
CA ALA A 259 -6.88 -8.62 -7.04
C ALA A 259 -6.40 -9.55 -8.16
N GLU A 260 -5.39 -10.39 -7.93
CA GLU A 260 -4.93 -11.40 -8.90
C GLU A 260 -6.06 -12.39 -9.24
N ILE A 261 -6.78 -12.88 -8.23
CA ILE A 261 -7.94 -13.77 -8.42
C ILE A 261 -9.07 -13.06 -9.19
N SER A 262 -9.49 -11.86 -8.76
CA SER A 262 -10.56 -11.11 -9.41
C SER A 262 -10.21 -10.69 -10.84
N PHE A 263 -8.92 -10.44 -11.11
CA PHE A 263 -8.41 -10.14 -12.44
C PHE A 263 -8.50 -11.37 -13.37
N GLU A 264 -8.06 -12.55 -12.90
CA GLU A 264 -8.20 -13.80 -13.66
C GLU A 264 -9.66 -14.19 -13.87
N GLU A 265 -10.54 -14.02 -12.86
CA GLU A 265 -11.98 -14.29 -13.03
C GLU A 265 -12.60 -13.37 -14.09
N SER A 266 -12.26 -12.08 -14.08
CA SER A 266 -12.73 -11.12 -15.07
C SER A 266 -12.29 -11.52 -16.48
N ARG A 267 -11.03 -11.97 -16.62
CA ARG A 267 -10.47 -12.43 -17.89
C ARG A 267 -11.15 -13.71 -18.39
N LEU A 268 -11.34 -14.71 -17.52
CA LEU A 268 -12.04 -15.95 -17.86
C LEU A 268 -13.49 -15.69 -18.25
N ARG A 269 -14.18 -14.77 -17.54
CA ARG A 269 -15.55 -14.38 -17.85
C ARG A 269 -15.66 -13.74 -19.23
N ARG A 270 -14.69 -12.90 -19.63
CA ARG A 270 -14.62 -12.31 -20.98
C ARG A 270 -14.45 -13.40 -22.05
N GLY A 271 -13.45 -14.28 -21.89
CA GLY A 271 -13.18 -15.35 -22.87
C GLY A 271 -14.31 -16.38 -23.02
N ASN A 272 -15.08 -16.66 -21.97
CA ASN A 272 -16.20 -17.61 -22.03
C ASN A 272 -17.40 -17.11 -22.87
N LEU A 273 -17.47 -15.81 -23.18
CA LEU A 273 -18.54 -15.27 -24.05
C LEU A 273 -18.24 -15.47 -25.54
N MET A 274 -16.97 -15.65 -25.91
CA MET A 274 -16.53 -15.68 -27.30
C MET A 274 -17.16 -16.82 -28.13
N PRO A 275 -17.28 -18.07 -27.61
CA PRO A 275 -17.98 -19.14 -28.34
C PRO A 275 -19.47 -18.81 -28.58
N LEU A 276 -20.15 -18.22 -27.59
CA LEU A 276 -21.54 -17.79 -27.72
C LEU A 276 -21.68 -16.73 -28.82
N HIS A 277 -20.76 -15.77 -28.88
CA HIS A 277 -20.76 -14.77 -29.94
C HIS A 277 -20.54 -15.38 -31.34
N GLY A 278 -19.77 -16.47 -31.46
CA GLY A 278 -19.62 -17.23 -32.70
C GLY A 278 -20.94 -17.84 -33.19
N GLU A 279 -21.73 -18.40 -32.27
CA GLU A 279 -23.07 -18.90 -32.58
C GLU A 279 -24.02 -17.76 -32.97
N LEU A 280 -24.00 -16.64 -32.24
CA LEU A 280 -24.80 -15.45 -32.58
C LEU A 280 -24.42 -14.88 -33.94
N LEU A 281 -23.14 -14.87 -34.30
CA LEU A 281 -22.69 -14.49 -35.64
C LEU A 281 -23.22 -15.46 -36.69
N SER A 282 -23.23 -16.76 -36.43
CA SER A 282 -23.80 -17.76 -37.34
C SER A 282 -25.31 -17.56 -37.56
N LEU A 283 -26.04 -17.16 -36.51
CA LEU A 283 -27.45 -16.75 -36.62
C LEU A 283 -27.63 -15.46 -37.44
N LEU A 284 -26.76 -14.45 -37.27
CA LEU A 284 -26.78 -13.24 -38.11
C LEU A 284 -26.59 -13.59 -39.59
N LEU A 285 -25.62 -14.45 -39.89
CA LEU A 285 -25.28 -14.86 -41.26
C LEU A 285 -26.38 -15.69 -41.94
N THR A 286 -27.20 -16.39 -41.16
CA THR A 286 -28.37 -17.15 -41.65
C THR A 286 -29.65 -16.32 -41.70
N GLY A 287 -29.57 -15.01 -41.41
CA GLY A 287 -30.69 -14.07 -41.50
C GLY A 287 -31.58 -14.01 -40.25
N GLN A 288 -31.19 -14.65 -39.14
CA GLN A 288 -31.95 -14.63 -37.87
C GLN A 288 -31.63 -13.39 -37.01
N SER A 289 -31.61 -12.20 -37.62
CA SER A 289 -31.21 -10.95 -36.96
C SER A 289 -32.07 -10.58 -35.75
N GLU A 290 -33.38 -10.81 -35.82
CA GLU A 290 -34.31 -10.52 -34.72
C GLU A 290 -34.01 -11.32 -33.44
N VAL A 291 -33.54 -12.56 -33.57
CA VAL A 291 -33.15 -13.40 -32.43
C VAL A 291 -31.90 -12.82 -31.76
N VAL A 292 -30.93 -12.43 -32.58
CA VAL A 292 -29.65 -11.87 -32.10
C VAL A 292 -29.84 -10.49 -31.47
N LEU A 293 -30.67 -9.62 -32.06
CA LEU A 293 -30.97 -8.30 -31.50
C LEU A 293 -31.72 -8.36 -30.17
N ARG A 294 -32.50 -9.43 -29.91
CA ARG A 294 -33.08 -9.67 -28.58
C ARG A 294 -32.04 -10.11 -27.57
N ALA A 295 -31.11 -10.97 -27.97
CA ALA A 295 -30.03 -11.44 -27.09
C ALA A 295 -28.99 -10.35 -26.81
N LEU A 296 -28.74 -9.47 -27.79
CA LEU A 296 -27.77 -8.37 -27.74
C LEU A 296 -28.43 -7.04 -28.10
N PRO A 297 -29.22 -6.45 -27.19
CA PRO A 297 -29.96 -5.21 -27.46
C PRO A 297 -29.04 -4.00 -27.73
N ARG A 298 -27.76 -4.09 -27.37
CA ARG A 298 -26.73 -3.06 -27.61
C ARG A 298 -26.03 -3.19 -28.97
N LEU A 299 -26.31 -4.23 -29.76
CA LEU A 299 -25.74 -4.34 -31.10
C LEU A 299 -26.24 -3.18 -31.98
N PRO A 300 -25.37 -2.40 -32.64
CA PRO A 300 -25.81 -1.29 -33.49
C PRO A 300 -26.69 -1.82 -34.62
N ARG A 301 -27.76 -1.09 -34.96
CA ARG A 301 -28.76 -1.54 -35.95
C ARG A 301 -28.51 -1.05 -37.36
N THR A 302 -27.74 0.02 -37.52
CA THR A 302 -27.50 0.71 -38.79
C THR A 302 -26.07 1.21 -38.85
N ASP A 303 -25.57 1.41 -40.08
CA ASP A 303 -24.22 1.90 -40.35
C ASP A 303 -23.13 1.07 -39.64
N LEU A 304 -23.26 -0.25 -39.80
CA LEU A 304 -22.30 -1.22 -39.31
C LEU A 304 -21.17 -1.40 -40.31
N ARG A 305 -19.95 -1.46 -39.78
CA ARG A 305 -18.78 -1.96 -40.49
C ARG A 305 -18.45 -3.36 -39.96
N VAL A 306 -18.08 -4.25 -40.88
CA VAL A 306 -17.56 -5.58 -40.56
C VAL A 306 -16.06 -5.52 -40.75
N VAL A 307 -15.29 -5.96 -39.77
CA VAL A 307 -13.82 -6.03 -39.88
C VAL A 307 -13.41 -7.47 -39.61
N LEU A 308 -12.64 -8.04 -40.51
CA LEU A 308 -12.01 -9.35 -40.37
C LEU A 308 -10.56 -9.12 -39.93
N CYS A 309 -10.24 -9.51 -38.71
CA CYS A 309 -8.87 -9.54 -38.23
C CYS A 309 -8.35 -10.97 -38.38
N ASN A 310 -7.21 -11.15 -39.06
CA ASN A 310 -6.59 -12.47 -39.15
C ASN A 310 -6.15 -12.93 -37.75
N SER A 311 -6.67 -14.06 -37.28
CA SER A 311 -6.35 -14.63 -35.97
C SER A 311 -5.49 -15.88 -36.14
N ASP A 312 -4.28 -15.72 -36.66
CA ASP A 312 -3.27 -16.76 -36.45
C ASP A 312 -3.11 -16.99 -34.94
N SER A 313 -2.81 -18.24 -34.56
CA SER A 313 -2.70 -18.73 -33.17
C SER A 313 -1.78 -17.92 -32.24
N GLN A 314 -1.03 -16.94 -32.76
CA GLN A 314 -0.20 -16.01 -32.00
C GLN A 314 -0.92 -14.77 -31.45
N SER A 315 -2.21 -14.54 -31.76
CA SER A 315 -2.90 -13.27 -31.44
C SER A 315 -3.91 -13.35 -30.28
N GLN A 316 -3.74 -14.27 -29.32
CA GLN A 316 -4.60 -14.34 -28.13
C GLN A 316 -4.69 -13.00 -27.37
N TRP A 317 -3.59 -12.24 -27.35
CA TRP A 317 -3.54 -10.90 -26.76
C TRP A 317 -4.44 -9.89 -27.50
N LEU A 318 -4.59 -10.01 -28.82
CA LEU A 318 -5.42 -9.12 -29.63
C LEU A 318 -6.90 -9.34 -29.34
N ILE A 319 -7.29 -10.61 -29.20
CA ILE A 319 -8.64 -10.99 -28.78
C ILE A 319 -8.95 -10.35 -27.42
N GLU A 320 -8.06 -10.53 -26.44
CA GLU A 320 -8.23 -9.97 -25.08
C GLU A 320 -8.28 -8.44 -25.08
N ALA A 321 -7.44 -7.78 -25.89
CA ALA A 321 -7.43 -6.33 -26.02
C ALA A 321 -8.72 -5.77 -26.65
N LEU A 322 -9.26 -6.47 -27.67
CA LEU A 322 -10.51 -6.10 -28.31
C LEU A 322 -11.72 -6.39 -27.41
N GLU A 323 -11.77 -7.54 -26.73
CA GLU A 323 -12.81 -7.87 -25.75
C GLU A 323 -12.92 -6.79 -24.68
N ARG A 324 -11.78 -6.33 -24.18
CA ARG A 324 -11.76 -5.24 -23.20
C ARG A 324 -12.32 -3.95 -23.79
N ARG A 325 -11.91 -3.54 -25.00
CA ARG A 325 -12.48 -2.36 -25.68
C ARG A 325 -13.99 -2.48 -25.87
N ALA A 326 -14.52 -3.68 -26.13
CA ALA A 326 -15.95 -3.91 -26.23
C ALA A 326 -16.70 -3.74 -24.89
N THR A 327 -16.01 -3.93 -23.76
CA THR A 327 -16.59 -3.75 -22.42
C THR A 327 -16.42 -2.34 -21.83
N THR A 328 -15.33 -1.65 -22.15
CA THR A 328 -15.01 -0.33 -21.57
C THR A 328 -15.39 0.85 -22.44
N SER A 329 -15.49 0.66 -23.77
CA SER A 329 -15.85 1.73 -24.68
C SER A 329 -17.38 1.93 -24.73
N GLU A 330 -17.82 3.19 -24.90
CA GLU A 330 -19.17 3.45 -25.43
C GLU A 330 -19.33 2.87 -26.85
N ALA A 331 -18.22 2.59 -27.54
CA ALA A 331 -18.20 1.89 -28.80
C ALA A 331 -18.78 0.48 -28.64
N HIS A 332 -20.00 0.30 -29.15
CA HIS A 332 -20.72 -0.96 -29.22
C HIS A 332 -20.04 -1.96 -30.19
N LEU A 333 -18.86 -2.46 -29.79
CA LEU A 333 -18.10 -3.48 -30.50
C LEU A 333 -18.70 -4.86 -30.19
N PHE A 334 -19.01 -5.63 -31.22
CA PHE A 334 -19.31 -7.05 -31.11
C PHE A 334 -18.21 -7.87 -31.75
N LEU A 335 -17.74 -8.88 -31.03
CA LEU A 335 -16.59 -9.70 -31.40
C LEU A 335 -17.03 -11.15 -31.47
N ALA A 336 -16.74 -11.81 -32.58
CA ALA A 336 -17.10 -13.21 -32.78
C ALA A 336 -16.01 -13.96 -33.56
N PRO A 337 -15.64 -15.18 -33.15
CA PRO A 337 -14.70 -16.00 -33.90
C PRO A 337 -15.39 -16.59 -35.14
N ARG A 338 -14.67 -16.68 -36.25
CA ARG A 338 -15.12 -17.34 -37.48
C ARG A 338 -13.95 -17.95 -38.23
N ALA A 339 -13.86 -19.28 -38.19
CA ALA A 339 -12.70 -20.02 -38.73
C ALA A 339 -11.40 -19.41 -38.18
N ASP A 340 -10.46 -19.03 -39.05
CA ASP A 340 -9.16 -18.44 -38.68
C ASP A 340 -9.19 -16.90 -38.52
N ASN A 341 -10.38 -16.30 -38.47
CA ASN A 341 -10.54 -14.85 -38.31
C ASN A 341 -11.37 -14.49 -37.08
N LEU A 342 -11.05 -13.34 -36.51
CA LEU A 342 -11.91 -12.64 -35.58
C LEU A 342 -12.75 -11.61 -36.34
N VAL A 343 -14.07 -11.74 -36.26
CA VAL A 343 -15.02 -10.77 -36.82
C VAL A 343 -15.33 -9.71 -35.78
N VAL A 344 -15.10 -8.44 -36.15
CA VAL A 344 -15.46 -7.27 -35.35
C VAL A 344 -16.58 -6.52 -36.06
N LEU A 345 -17.74 -6.42 -35.42
CA LEU A 345 -18.84 -5.55 -35.84
C LEU A 345 -18.79 -4.27 -35.00
N LEU A 346 -18.83 -3.12 -35.65
CA LEU A 346 -18.81 -1.82 -35.00
C LEU A 346 -19.58 -0.78 -35.81
N PRO A 347 -20.06 0.31 -35.19
CA PRO A 347 -20.52 1.47 -35.94
C PRO A 347 -19.41 2.03 -36.84
N SER A 348 -19.74 2.46 -38.06
CA SER A 348 -18.77 3.05 -39.00
C SER A 348 -18.00 4.24 -38.42
N ALA A 349 -18.61 4.99 -37.51
CA ALA A 349 -18.00 6.12 -36.81
C ALA A 349 -16.82 5.71 -35.91
N GLU A 350 -16.80 4.48 -35.40
CA GLU A 350 -15.76 3.95 -34.49
C GLU A 350 -14.55 3.38 -35.25
N TRP A 351 -14.66 3.23 -36.57
CA TRP A 351 -13.60 2.65 -37.39
C TRP A 351 -12.25 3.39 -37.32
N PRO A 352 -12.16 4.73 -37.37
CA PRO A 352 -10.87 5.40 -37.30
C PRO A 352 -10.09 5.07 -36.02
N SER A 353 -10.79 4.96 -34.88
CA SER A 353 -10.22 4.59 -33.59
C SER A 353 -9.73 3.14 -33.56
N LEU A 354 -10.54 2.20 -34.09
CA LEU A 354 -10.14 0.80 -34.20
C LEU A 354 -8.97 0.62 -35.18
N LYS A 355 -8.99 1.33 -36.33
CA LYS A 355 -7.93 1.25 -37.34
C LYS A 355 -6.58 1.74 -36.80
N ASP A 356 -6.56 2.86 -36.08
CA ASP A 356 -5.33 3.35 -35.44
C ASP A 356 -4.77 2.34 -34.43
N PHE A 357 -5.64 1.74 -33.62
CA PHE A 357 -5.27 0.67 -32.69
C PHE A 357 -4.68 -0.54 -33.44
N LEU A 358 -5.38 -1.08 -34.42
CA LEU A 358 -4.92 -2.25 -35.18
C LEU A 358 -3.61 -1.96 -35.96
N GLY A 359 -3.45 -0.73 -36.46
CA GLY A 359 -2.24 -0.28 -37.14
C GLY A 359 -1.01 -0.22 -36.24
N LYS A 360 -1.16 0.16 -34.96
CA LYS A 360 -0.07 0.18 -33.96
C LYS A 360 0.56 -1.19 -33.72
N TYR A 361 -0.18 -2.26 -33.97
CA TYR A 361 0.26 -3.64 -33.77
C TYR A 361 0.35 -4.44 -35.07
N GLU A 362 0.37 -3.75 -36.23
CA GLU A 362 0.55 -4.35 -37.56
C GLU A 362 -0.46 -5.48 -37.86
N VAL A 363 -1.69 -5.38 -37.35
CA VAL A 363 -2.71 -6.42 -37.54
C VAL A 363 -3.26 -6.36 -38.97
N THR A 364 -3.17 -7.47 -39.68
CA THR A 364 -3.79 -7.63 -41.01
C THR A 364 -5.31 -7.63 -40.90
N THR A 365 -5.96 -6.71 -41.61
CA THR A 365 -7.42 -6.51 -41.57
C THR A 365 -8.05 -6.53 -42.97
N GLY A 366 -9.23 -7.11 -43.08
CA GLY A 366 -10.17 -6.92 -44.20
C GLY A 366 -11.40 -6.16 -43.70
N VAL A 367 -11.95 -5.25 -44.50
CA VAL A 367 -13.10 -4.39 -44.13
C VAL A 367 -14.19 -4.50 -45.18
#